data_AF-A0A7L4PQB7-F1
#
_entry.id   AF-A0A7L4PQB7-F1
#
_cell.length_a   1.000
_cell.length_b   1.000
_cell.length_c   1.000
_cell.angle_alpha   90.00
_cell.angle_beta   90.00
_cell.angle_gamma   90.00
#
_symmetry.space_group_name_H-M   'P 1'
#
loop_
_entity.id
_entity.type
_entity.pdbx_description
1 polymer ?
#
loop_
_entity_poly.entity_id
_entity_poly.type
_entity_poly.pdbx_seq_one_letter_code
_entity_poly.pdbx_strand_id
1 'polypeptide(L)'
;MQILPEWEALASLLEQSGGGCVYVAGATDRGKSTLCRYLTETLADSLPAAFIDTDTGQSSIGPPATIGMAWHPATATRPAAVFLRFTGSTSPRRQIPAYFAAARRLLDHARMLGARAVIIDTPGYVTGPAAEAFHIALIDLVRPDHIVACEHGHEIDPILRTFSSGRAIRIHRFPVSPAVRVRSRIDRARNREMKFKEYFLNAKVQDITLAGCGIFGDLPETLFPGAWEGRLCALCDTDFFVLALGVVETLDPERGCMRMLAPPFDAGRIAAVHIGSLSLREQKCPP
;
A
#
# COMPACT_ATOMS: atom_id res chain seq x y z
N MET A 1 -8.80 -17.12 -15.11
CA MET A 1 -7.52 -17.05 -14.38
C MET A 1 -6.94 -18.46 -14.37
N GLN A 2 -5.69 -18.66 -14.79
CA GLN A 2 -5.05 -19.97 -14.63
C GLN A 2 -4.47 -20.04 -13.22
N ILE A 3 -4.98 -20.95 -12.39
CA ILE A 3 -4.45 -21.23 -11.06
C ILE A 3 -3.28 -22.22 -11.24
N LEU A 4 -2.17 -21.96 -10.57
CA LEU A 4 -0.98 -22.82 -10.64
C LEU A 4 -0.98 -23.82 -9.46
N PRO A 5 -0.54 -25.08 -9.65
CA PRO A 5 -0.50 -26.08 -8.58
C PRO A 5 0.30 -25.63 -7.34
N GLU A 6 1.35 -24.83 -7.54
CA GLU A 6 2.17 -24.29 -6.45
C GLU A 6 1.37 -23.31 -5.57
N TRP A 7 0.37 -22.63 -6.13
CA TRP A 7 -0.50 -21.71 -5.38
C TRP A 7 -1.46 -22.49 -4.48
N GLU A 8 -2.05 -23.58 -5.00
CA GLU A 8 -2.90 -24.50 -4.24
C GLU A 8 -2.12 -25.19 -3.11
N ALA A 9 -0.89 -25.62 -3.39
CA ALA A 9 -0.02 -26.23 -2.39
C ALA A 9 0.30 -25.26 -1.24
N LEU A 10 0.59 -23.99 -1.54
CA LEU A 10 0.85 -22.98 -0.52
C LEU A 10 -0.42 -22.64 0.29
N ALA A 11 -1.58 -22.50 -0.37
CA ALA A 11 -2.84 -22.27 0.33
C ALA A 11 -3.14 -23.41 1.31
N SER A 12 -3.02 -24.66 0.84
CA SER A 12 -3.24 -25.86 1.67
C SER A 12 -2.26 -25.92 2.85
N LEU A 13 -0.98 -25.57 2.63
CA LEU A 13 0.03 -25.52 3.68
C LEU A 13 -0.33 -24.50 4.77
N LEU A 14 -0.75 -23.29 4.36
CA LEU A 14 -1.15 -22.22 5.28
C LEU A 14 -2.39 -22.61 6.07
N GLU A 15 -3.38 -23.21 5.43
CA GLU A 15 -4.58 -23.71 6.08
C GLU A 15 -4.27 -24.79 7.13
N GLN A 16 -3.48 -25.80 6.77
CA GLN A 16 -3.07 -26.88 7.67
C GLN A 16 -2.23 -26.36 8.86
N SER A 17 -1.44 -25.31 8.65
CA SER A 17 -0.66 -24.66 9.71
C SER A 17 -1.49 -23.69 10.55
N GLY A 18 -2.76 -23.46 10.19
CA GLY A 18 -3.65 -22.53 10.86
C GLY A 18 -3.30 -21.07 10.64
N GLY A 19 -2.64 -20.73 9.53
CA GLY A 19 -2.25 -19.37 9.16
C GLY A 19 -0.77 -19.21 8.83
N GLY A 20 -0.35 -17.96 8.65
CA GLY A 20 1.01 -17.55 8.36
C GLY A 20 1.09 -16.18 7.69
N CYS A 21 2.24 -15.54 7.79
CA CYS A 21 2.56 -14.29 7.11
C CYS A 21 3.39 -14.58 5.85
N VAL A 22 2.87 -14.22 4.68
CA VAL A 22 3.48 -14.46 3.37
C VAL A 22 3.94 -13.14 2.77
N TYR A 23 5.22 -13.04 2.45
CA TYR A 23 5.80 -11.92 1.71
C TYR A 23 5.98 -12.30 0.24
N VAL A 24 5.30 -11.62 -0.67
CA VAL A 24 5.35 -11.92 -2.11
C VAL A 24 6.21 -10.91 -2.82
N ALA A 25 7.33 -11.36 -3.39
CA ALA A 25 8.35 -10.56 -4.04
C ALA A 25 8.52 -10.92 -5.52
N GLY A 26 8.95 -9.95 -6.32
CA GLY A 26 9.31 -10.16 -7.71
C GLY A 26 9.10 -8.92 -8.58
N ALA A 27 9.70 -8.96 -9.76
CA ALA A 27 9.66 -7.83 -10.69
C ALA A 27 8.21 -7.41 -11.06
N THR A 28 8.09 -6.28 -11.73
CA THR A 28 6.79 -5.80 -12.23
C THR A 28 6.23 -6.80 -13.25
N ASP A 29 4.91 -6.93 -13.32
CA ASP A 29 4.23 -7.82 -14.28
C ASP A 29 4.68 -9.29 -14.14
N ARG A 30 4.59 -9.80 -12.90
CA ARG A 30 4.92 -11.20 -12.53
C ARG A 30 3.74 -11.97 -11.91
N GLY A 31 2.53 -11.40 -11.93
CA GLY A 31 1.32 -12.03 -11.38
C GLY A 31 1.18 -11.97 -9.85
N LYS A 32 2.06 -11.23 -9.14
CA LYS A 32 2.06 -11.14 -7.67
C LYS A 32 0.71 -10.76 -7.06
N SER A 33 0.11 -9.66 -7.52
CA SER A 33 -1.18 -9.21 -6.99
C SER A 33 -2.33 -10.20 -7.29
N THR A 34 -2.21 -10.98 -8.37
CA THR A 34 -3.17 -12.05 -8.69
C THR A 34 -3.01 -13.22 -7.73
N LEU A 35 -1.77 -13.65 -7.48
CA LEU A 35 -1.46 -14.66 -6.46
C LEU A 35 -1.94 -14.22 -5.08
N CYS A 36 -1.67 -12.97 -4.68
CA CYS A 36 -2.03 -12.48 -3.36
C CYS A 36 -3.55 -12.48 -3.15
N ARG A 37 -4.30 -12.06 -4.17
CA ARG A 37 -5.76 -12.12 -4.17
C ARG A 37 -6.25 -13.56 -4.05
N TYR A 38 -5.73 -14.45 -4.89
CA TYR A 38 -6.06 -15.87 -4.84
C TYR A 38 -5.83 -16.48 -3.44
N LEU A 39 -4.63 -16.30 -2.86
CA LEU A 39 -4.33 -16.83 -1.53
C LEU A 39 -5.26 -16.26 -0.46
N THR A 40 -5.54 -14.96 -0.51
CA THR A 40 -6.40 -14.31 0.48
C THR A 40 -7.84 -14.81 0.37
N GLU A 41 -8.40 -14.85 -0.83
CA GLU A 41 -9.78 -15.31 -1.07
C GLU A 41 -9.95 -16.79 -0.70
N THR A 42 -9.01 -17.66 -1.11
CA THR A 42 -9.06 -19.09 -0.77
C THR A 42 -8.93 -19.33 0.74
N LEU A 43 -8.02 -18.62 1.42
CA LEU A 43 -7.84 -18.80 2.87
C LEU A 43 -8.97 -18.17 3.68
N ALA A 44 -9.62 -17.12 3.16
CA ALA A 44 -10.74 -16.46 3.83
C ALA A 44 -11.93 -17.40 4.06
N ASP A 45 -12.05 -18.51 3.33
CA ASP A 45 -13.13 -19.48 3.53
C ASP A 45 -13.00 -20.26 4.86
N SER A 46 -11.78 -20.43 5.38
CA SER A 46 -11.52 -21.23 6.59
C SER A 46 -10.78 -20.48 7.69
N LEU A 47 -10.04 -19.43 7.34
CA LEU A 47 -9.22 -18.64 8.26
C LEU A 47 -9.49 -17.15 8.07
N PRO A 48 -9.54 -16.35 9.15
CA PRO A 48 -9.52 -14.90 9.02
C PRO A 48 -8.23 -14.46 8.32
N ALA A 49 -8.34 -13.70 7.23
CA ALA A 49 -7.26 -13.38 6.31
C ALA A 49 -7.14 -11.87 6.02
N ALA A 50 -5.92 -11.38 5.88
CA ALA A 50 -5.65 -9.99 5.49
C ALA A 50 -4.76 -9.92 4.25
N PHE A 51 -5.16 -9.10 3.28
CA PHE A 51 -4.33 -8.75 2.14
C PHE A 51 -3.75 -7.35 2.33
N ILE A 52 -2.42 -7.23 2.39
CA ILE A 52 -1.70 -5.95 2.47
C ILE A 52 -1.04 -5.67 1.12
N ASP A 53 -1.50 -4.63 0.44
CA ASP A 53 -0.93 -4.16 -0.83
C ASP A 53 -0.02 -2.96 -0.58
N THR A 54 1.29 -3.20 -0.70
CA THR A 54 2.33 -2.21 -0.44
C THR A 54 2.84 -1.51 -1.70
N ASP A 55 2.23 -1.71 -2.87
CA ASP A 55 2.58 -0.97 -4.09
C ASP A 55 1.91 0.41 -4.12
N THR A 56 2.60 1.40 -3.56
CA THR A 56 2.17 2.81 -3.55
C THR A 56 1.92 3.41 -4.93
N GLY A 57 2.42 2.80 -6.01
CA GLY A 57 2.26 3.29 -7.37
C GLY A 57 1.07 2.70 -8.10
N GLN A 58 0.67 1.46 -7.80
CA GLN A 58 -0.37 0.73 -8.53
C GLN A 58 -1.39 0.01 -7.63
N SER A 59 -1.40 0.28 -6.32
CA SER A 59 -2.22 -0.38 -5.30
C SER A 59 -3.63 -0.73 -5.78
N SER A 60 -4.03 -1.96 -5.57
CA SER A 60 -5.35 -2.52 -5.86
C SER A 60 -6.39 -2.25 -4.77
N ILE A 61 -5.97 -1.77 -3.60
CA ILE A 61 -6.84 -1.54 -2.43
C ILE A 61 -7.20 -0.07 -2.26
N GLY A 62 -6.24 0.83 -2.49
CA GLY A 62 -6.41 2.26 -2.28
C GLY A 62 -6.00 3.13 -3.47
N PRO A 63 -6.23 4.44 -3.39
CA PRO A 63 -5.66 5.38 -4.35
C PRO A 63 -4.12 5.35 -4.32
N PRO A 64 -3.45 5.84 -5.38
CA PRO A 64 -1.99 5.92 -5.38
C PRO A 64 -1.45 6.75 -4.20
N ALA A 65 -0.20 6.49 -3.82
CA ALA A 65 0.48 7.02 -2.63
C ALA A 65 -0.07 6.51 -1.28
N THR A 66 -0.77 5.38 -1.29
CA THR A 66 -1.17 4.66 -0.08
C THR A 66 -0.64 3.23 -0.08
N ILE A 67 -0.52 2.66 1.12
CA ILE A 67 -0.50 1.21 1.34
C ILE A 67 -1.86 0.86 1.91
N GLY A 68 -2.47 -0.21 1.40
CA GLY A 68 -3.79 -0.64 1.82
C GLY A 68 -3.76 -2.02 2.45
N MET A 69 -4.72 -2.26 3.34
CA MET A 69 -5.06 -3.58 3.87
C MET A 69 -6.55 -3.84 3.66
N ALA A 70 -6.87 -5.00 3.10
CA ALA A 70 -8.21 -5.53 3.00
C ALA A 70 -8.35 -6.67 4.02
N TRP A 71 -9.31 -6.54 4.94
CA TRP A 71 -9.55 -7.52 6.01
C TRP A 71 -10.74 -8.41 5.68
N HIS A 72 -10.52 -9.73 5.71
CA HIS A 72 -11.54 -10.75 5.50
C HIS A 72 -11.69 -11.57 6.79
N PRO A 73 -12.82 -11.45 7.52
CA PRO A 73 -13.13 -12.45 8.53
C PRO A 73 -13.33 -13.82 7.86
N ALA A 74 -13.22 -14.91 8.62
CA ALA A 74 -13.47 -16.24 8.07
C ALA A 74 -14.87 -16.32 7.45
N THR A 75 -15.01 -17.08 6.38
CA THR A 75 -16.21 -17.27 5.55
C THR A 75 -16.70 -16.02 4.80
N ALA A 76 -15.84 -15.01 4.61
CA ALA A 76 -16.20 -13.78 3.91
C ALA A 76 -15.68 -13.72 2.46
N THR A 77 -16.61 -13.61 1.51
CA THR A 77 -16.32 -13.48 0.07
C THR A 77 -15.81 -12.09 -0.34
N ARG A 78 -15.92 -11.10 0.55
CA ARG A 78 -15.48 -9.72 0.35
C ARG A 78 -14.82 -9.20 1.61
N PRO A 79 -13.92 -8.21 1.50
CA PRO A 79 -13.34 -7.60 2.68
C PRO A 79 -14.42 -6.91 3.51
N ALA A 80 -14.45 -7.20 4.81
CA ALA A 80 -15.35 -6.55 5.75
C ALA A 80 -14.89 -5.12 6.07
N ALA A 81 -13.59 -4.84 5.95
CA ALA A 81 -13.03 -3.52 6.15
C ALA A 81 -11.79 -3.31 5.29
N VAL A 82 -11.54 -2.04 4.94
CA VAL A 82 -10.32 -1.58 4.27
C VAL A 82 -9.67 -0.51 5.12
N PHE A 83 -8.36 -0.63 5.31
CA PHE A 83 -7.55 0.33 6.06
C PHE A 83 -6.43 0.82 5.17
N LEU A 84 -6.20 2.13 5.18
CA LEU A 84 -5.19 2.77 4.35
C LEU A 84 -4.20 3.52 5.24
N ARG A 85 -2.93 3.49 4.88
CA ARG A 85 -1.92 4.41 5.42
C ARG A 85 -1.25 5.17 4.28
N PHE A 86 -1.12 6.47 4.45
CA PHE A 86 -0.55 7.35 3.43
C PHE A 86 0.98 7.34 3.49
N THR A 87 1.62 7.16 2.34
CA THR A 87 3.08 7.21 2.21
C THR A 87 3.57 8.51 1.59
N GLY A 88 2.68 9.35 1.07
CA GLY A 88 3.05 10.63 0.49
C GLY A 88 3.71 10.56 -0.89
N SER A 89 3.95 9.36 -1.45
CA SER A 89 4.59 9.21 -2.75
C SER A 89 4.16 7.92 -3.47
N THR A 90 4.16 7.95 -4.80
CA THR A 90 3.94 6.76 -5.66
C THR A 90 5.21 5.94 -5.89
N SER A 91 6.30 6.30 -5.22
CA SER A 91 7.57 5.58 -5.27
C SER A 91 7.96 5.17 -3.85
N PRO A 92 8.18 3.88 -3.59
CA PRO A 92 8.56 3.39 -2.26
C PRO A 92 9.90 3.98 -1.76
N ARG A 93 10.74 4.47 -2.67
CA ARG A 93 12.08 5.00 -2.36
C ARG A 93 12.07 6.42 -1.80
N ARG A 94 11.04 7.22 -2.07
CA ARG A 94 11.03 8.65 -1.71
C ARG A 94 10.69 8.90 -0.24
N GLN A 95 9.93 7.99 0.36
CA GLN A 95 9.41 8.14 1.72
C GLN A 95 9.53 6.81 2.48
N ILE A 96 10.75 6.27 2.56
CA ILE A 96 11.04 4.97 3.18
C ILE A 96 10.52 4.88 4.63
N PRO A 97 10.73 5.89 5.51
CA PRO A 97 10.21 5.83 6.88
C PRO A 97 8.68 5.70 6.94
N ALA A 98 7.96 6.51 6.16
CA ALA A 98 6.50 6.46 6.10
C ALA A 98 6.01 5.12 5.52
N TYR A 99 6.68 4.62 4.47
CA TYR A 99 6.36 3.32 3.87
C TYR A 99 6.51 2.18 4.88
N PHE A 100 7.65 2.11 5.57
CA PHE A 100 7.97 1.04 6.50
C PHE A 100 7.03 1.07 7.70
N ALA A 101 6.76 2.26 8.25
CA ALA A 101 5.77 2.44 9.29
C ALA A 101 4.36 2.03 8.82
N ALA A 102 3.98 2.37 7.59
CA ALA A 102 2.69 2.01 7.01
C ALA A 102 2.52 0.48 6.91
N ALA A 103 3.48 -0.21 6.28
CA ALA A 103 3.46 -1.66 6.14
C ALA A 103 3.42 -2.37 7.50
N ARG A 104 4.27 -1.94 8.46
CA ARG A 104 4.32 -2.56 9.78
C ARG A 104 3.02 -2.36 10.57
N ARG A 105 2.48 -1.14 10.60
CA ARG A 105 1.25 -0.85 11.36
C ARG A 105 0.02 -1.55 10.77
N LEU A 106 -0.06 -1.70 9.45
CA LEU A 106 -1.13 -2.49 8.83
C LEU A 106 -1.00 -3.97 9.18
N LEU A 107 0.21 -4.53 9.20
CA LEU A 107 0.44 -5.90 9.66
C LEU A 107 0.04 -6.10 11.14
N ASP A 108 0.44 -5.18 12.02
CA ASP A 108 0.05 -5.24 13.43
C ASP A 108 -1.47 -5.10 13.61
N HIS A 109 -2.11 -4.25 12.82
CA HIS A 109 -3.56 -4.10 12.83
C HIS A 109 -4.28 -5.34 12.30
N ALA A 110 -3.79 -5.97 11.23
CA ALA A 110 -4.29 -7.25 10.74
C ALA A 110 -4.33 -8.29 11.87
N ARG A 111 -3.21 -8.42 12.59
CA ARG A 111 -3.08 -9.35 13.72
C ARG A 111 -4.04 -9.00 14.87
N MET A 112 -4.20 -7.71 15.17
CA MET A 112 -5.15 -7.24 16.18
C MET A 112 -6.61 -7.57 15.81
N LEU A 113 -6.97 -7.51 14.53
CA LEU A 113 -8.27 -7.95 14.03
C LEU A 113 -8.44 -9.48 14.00
N GLY A 114 -7.41 -10.24 14.37
CA GLY A 114 -7.43 -11.70 14.42
C GLY A 114 -7.01 -12.38 13.11
N ALA A 115 -6.33 -11.66 12.20
CA ALA A 115 -5.82 -12.26 10.97
C ALA A 115 -4.86 -13.40 11.28
N ARG A 116 -5.21 -14.59 10.81
CA ARG A 116 -4.38 -15.79 10.89
C ARG A 116 -3.52 -15.92 9.64
N ALA A 117 -4.07 -15.60 8.47
CA ALA A 117 -3.32 -15.50 7.23
C ALA A 117 -3.09 -14.03 6.85
N VAL A 118 -1.84 -13.63 6.62
CA VAL A 118 -1.53 -12.28 6.14
C VAL A 118 -0.69 -12.37 4.88
N ILE A 119 -1.20 -11.86 3.76
CA ILE A 119 -0.53 -11.88 2.47
C ILE A 119 -0.06 -10.46 2.13
N ILE A 120 1.24 -10.26 1.97
CA ILE A 120 1.85 -8.96 1.70
C ILE A 120 2.33 -8.94 0.23
N ASP A 121 1.66 -8.17 -0.62
CA ASP A 121 2.12 -7.88 -1.99
C ASP A 121 3.08 -6.70 -1.98
N THR A 122 4.21 -6.86 -2.67
CA THR A 122 5.30 -5.87 -2.67
C THR A 122 5.52 -5.26 -4.04
N PRO A 123 6.03 -4.02 -4.12
CA PRO A 123 6.27 -3.35 -5.40
C PRO A 123 7.26 -4.15 -6.24
N GLY A 124 7.17 -3.98 -7.57
CA GLY A 124 8.09 -4.61 -8.53
C GLY A 124 9.54 -4.08 -8.51
N TYR A 125 10.00 -3.52 -7.39
CA TYR A 125 11.29 -2.87 -7.20
C TYR A 125 12.30 -3.85 -6.62
N VAL A 126 12.87 -4.72 -7.47
CA VAL A 126 13.73 -5.84 -7.03
C VAL A 126 15.17 -5.78 -7.57
N THR A 127 15.51 -4.78 -8.40
CA THR A 127 16.81 -4.73 -9.08
C THR A 127 17.72 -3.63 -8.54
N GLY A 128 18.95 -4.01 -8.22
CA GLY A 128 20.05 -3.13 -7.80
C GLY A 128 20.17 -2.99 -6.27
N PRO A 129 21.31 -2.50 -5.75
CA PRO A 129 21.63 -2.55 -4.33
C PRO A 129 20.61 -1.85 -3.41
N ALA A 130 20.02 -0.75 -3.88
CA ALA A 130 18.99 -0.04 -3.11
C ALA A 130 17.65 -0.81 -3.04
N ALA A 131 17.33 -1.61 -4.07
CA ALA A 131 16.17 -2.50 -4.05
C ALA A 131 16.40 -3.67 -3.10
N GLU A 132 17.61 -4.23 -3.12
CA GLU A 132 18.03 -5.29 -2.22
C GLU A 132 17.94 -4.84 -0.75
N ALA A 133 18.56 -3.72 -0.41
CA ALA A 133 18.52 -3.15 0.94
C ALA A 133 17.08 -2.84 1.39
N PHE A 134 16.25 -2.32 0.49
CA PHE A 134 14.83 -2.06 0.77
C PHE A 134 14.09 -3.34 1.14
N HIS A 135 14.21 -4.40 0.33
CA HIS A 135 13.53 -5.66 0.58
C HIS A 135 14.07 -6.37 1.84
N ILE A 136 15.38 -6.38 2.04
CA ILE A 136 16.00 -6.98 3.24
C ILE A 136 15.46 -6.30 4.50
N ALA A 137 15.45 -4.98 4.54
CA ALA A 137 14.99 -4.23 5.71
C ALA A 137 13.47 -4.39 5.92
N LEU A 138 12.67 -4.46 4.85
CA LEU A 138 11.24 -4.69 4.97
C LEU A 138 10.92 -6.12 5.46
N ILE A 139 11.63 -7.13 4.95
CA ILE A 139 11.50 -8.53 5.40
C ILE A 139 11.87 -8.65 6.89
N ASP A 140 12.97 -8.03 7.33
CA ASP A 140 13.35 -8.01 8.75
C ASP A 140 12.30 -7.30 9.63
N LEU A 141 11.69 -6.22 9.12
CA LEU A 141 10.66 -5.47 9.83
C LEU A 141 9.35 -6.25 9.99
N VAL A 142 8.90 -6.95 8.94
CA VAL A 142 7.62 -7.66 8.93
C VAL A 142 7.72 -9.10 9.44
N ARG A 143 8.93 -9.70 9.37
CA ARG A 143 9.25 -11.07 9.80
C ARG A 143 8.23 -12.09 9.29
N PRO A 144 8.17 -12.30 7.97
CA PRO A 144 7.23 -13.25 7.39
C PRO A 144 7.66 -14.70 7.68
N ASP A 145 6.70 -15.62 7.74
CA ASP A 145 6.97 -17.06 7.84
C ASP A 145 7.36 -17.65 6.47
N HIS A 146 6.85 -17.02 5.40
CA HIS A 146 7.05 -17.44 4.02
C HIS A 146 7.48 -16.28 3.14
N ILE A 147 8.46 -16.50 2.27
CA ILE A 147 8.75 -15.63 1.13
C ILE A 147 8.36 -16.37 -0.14
N VAL A 148 7.57 -15.73 -0.99
CA VAL A 148 7.27 -16.22 -2.35
C VAL A 148 7.98 -15.35 -3.36
N ALA A 149 8.87 -15.95 -4.14
CA ALA A 149 9.60 -15.33 -5.24
C ALA A 149 8.88 -15.64 -6.56
N CYS A 150 8.28 -14.62 -7.18
CA CYS A 150 7.70 -14.69 -8.52
C CYS A 150 8.71 -14.14 -9.55
N GLU A 151 9.46 -15.02 -10.20
CA GLU A 151 10.58 -14.67 -11.08
C GLU A 151 10.60 -15.51 -12.37
N HIS A 152 11.30 -15.02 -13.40
CA HIS A 152 11.57 -15.83 -14.61
C HIS A 152 12.96 -16.47 -14.57
N GLY A 153 13.89 -15.90 -13.81
CA GLY A 153 15.22 -16.43 -13.63
C GLY A 153 15.63 -16.32 -12.17
N HIS A 154 16.66 -15.51 -11.91
CA HIS A 154 17.25 -15.34 -10.59
C HIS A 154 17.28 -13.86 -10.19
N GLU A 155 16.33 -13.05 -10.67
CA GLU A 155 16.35 -11.60 -10.42
C GLU A 155 16.17 -11.23 -8.94
N ILE A 156 15.62 -12.13 -8.10
CA ILE A 156 15.40 -11.90 -6.66
C ILE A 156 16.49 -12.56 -5.81
N ASP A 157 17.37 -13.38 -6.40
CA ASP A 157 18.42 -14.11 -5.69
C ASP A 157 19.24 -13.25 -4.70
N PRO A 158 19.69 -12.02 -5.05
CA PRO A 158 20.45 -11.19 -4.12
C PRO A 158 19.69 -10.89 -2.82
N ILE A 159 18.37 -10.73 -2.88
CA ILE A 159 17.50 -10.54 -1.71
C ILE A 159 17.40 -11.85 -0.93
N LEU A 160 17.08 -12.96 -1.61
CA LEU A 160 16.77 -14.24 -0.98
C LEU A 160 17.97 -14.84 -0.23
N ARG A 161 19.19 -14.66 -0.75
CA ARG A 161 20.43 -15.20 -0.15
C ARG A 161 20.63 -14.77 1.29
N THR A 162 20.16 -13.58 1.68
CA THR A 162 20.20 -13.07 3.05
C THR A 162 19.38 -13.91 4.03
N PHE A 163 18.33 -14.60 3.54
CA PHE A 163 17.38 -15.35 4.36
C PHE A 163 17.48 -16.86 4.15
N SER A 164 18.26 -17.34 3.17
CA SER A 164 18.38 -18.77 2.84
C SER A 164 19.05 -19.64 3.90
N SER A 165 19.88 -19.08 4.79
CA SER A 165 20.62 -19.84 5.81
C SER A 165 19.87 -20.00 7.13
N GLY A 166 18.81 -19.22 7.36
CA GLY A 166 18.00 -19.27 8.57
C GLY A 166 16.84 -20.25 8.45
N ARG A 167 16.62 -21.10 9.46
CA ARG A 167 15.43 -21.99 9.53
C ARG A 167 14.10 -21.26 9.76
N ALA A 168 14.14 -19.94 9.95
CA ALA A 168 12.98 -19.15 10.37
C ALA A 168 12.00 -18.81 9.24
N ILE A 169 12.47 -18.72 7.99
CA ILE A 169 11.63 -18.30 6.86
C ILE A 169 11.68 -19.36 5.76
N ARG A 170 10.51 -19.82 5.30
CA ARG A 170 10.42 -20.77 4.18
C ARG A 170 10.34 -20.02 2.86
N ILE A 171 11.25 -20.31 1.93
CA ILE A 171 11.31 -19.66 0.61
C ILE A 171 10.66 -20.56 -0.43
N HIS A 172 9.71 -20.01 -1.18
CA HIS A 172 9.03 -20.64 -2.31
C HIS A 172 9.38 -19.90 -3.60
N ARG A 173 9.66 -20.61 -4.68
CA ARG A 173 9.91 -20.02 -6.01
C ARG A 173 8.80 -20.45 -6.95
N PHE A 174 8.02 -19.48 -7.44
CA PHE A 174 6.88 -19.74 -8.31
C PHE A 174 7.18 -19.26 -9.73
N PRO A 175 6.89 -20.09 -10.75
CA PRO A 175 6.99 -19.66 -12.13
C PRO A 175 5.95 -18.56 -12.39
N VAL A 176 6.26 -17.70 -13.35
CA VAL A 176 5.32 -16.65 -13.76
C VAL A 176 4.34 -17.23 -14.76
N SER A 177 3.05 -16.96 -14.54
CA SER A 177 2.00 -17.39 -15.46
C SER A 177 2.23 -16.81 -16.87
N PRO A 178 2.14 -17.62 -17.94
CA PRO A 178 2.25 -17.14 -19.32
C PRO A 178 1.19 -16.09 -19.70
N ALA A 179 0.09 -16.01 -18.95
CA ALA A 179 -1.00 -15.06 -19.17
C ALA A 179 -0.71 -13.64 -18.63
N VAL A 180 0.46 -13.39 -18.04
CA VAL A 180 0.78 -12.09 -17.45
C VAL A 180 1.06 -11.05 -18.54
N ARG A 181 0.26 -9.99 -18.56
CA ARG A 181 0.42 -8.86 -19.48
C ARG A 181 1.44 -7.86 -18.94
N VAL A 182 2.47 -7.56 -19.74
CA VAL A 182 3.41 -6.48 -19.47
C VAL A 182 2.72 -5.13 -19.67
N ARG A 183 2.84 -4.23 -18.69
CA ARG A 183 2.34 -2.85 -18.77
C ARG A 183 3.49 -1.88 -19.01
N SER A 184 3.27 -0.89 -19.86
CA SER A 184 4.28 0.16 -20.07
C SER A 184 4.29 1.16 -18.90
N ARG A 185 5.35 1.97 -18.82
CA ARG A 185 5.43 3.10 -17.86
C ARG A 185 4.30 4.12 -18.10
N ILE A 186 3.89 4.30 -19.36
CA ILE A 186 2.80 5.20 -19.75
C ILE A 186 1.46 4.64 -19.26
N ASP A 187 1.20 3.35 -19.45
CA ASP A 187 -0.03 2.70 -18.97
C ASP A 187 -0.15 2.82 -17.45
N ARG A 188 0.96 2.61 -16.73
CA ARG A 188 1.01 2.79 -15.27
C ARG A 188 0.72 4.23 -14.85
N ALA A 189 1.23 5.22 -15.58
CA ALA A 189 0.94 6.62 -15.31
C ALA A 189 -0.54 6.96 -15.54
N ARG A 190 -1.11 6.53 -16.67
CA ARG A 190 -2.54 6.70 -16.99
C ARG A 190 -3.43 6.03 -15.95
N ASN A 191 -3.10 4.81 -15.52
CA ASN A 191 -3.85 4.11 -14.47
C ASN A 191 -3.84 4.88 -13.14
N ARG A 192 -2.71 5.50 -12.76
CA ARG A 192 -2.66 6.34 -11.55
C ARG A 192 -3.56 7.55 -11.66
N GLU A 193 -3.53 8.23 -12.80
CA GLU A 193 -4.36 9.39 -13.06
C GLU A 193 -5.85 9.03 -12.99
N MET A 194 -6.23 7.91 -13.62
CA MET A 194 -7.59 7.39 -13.55
C MET A 194 -8.01 7.06 -12.12
N LYS A 195 -7.17 6.39 -11.34
CA LYS A 195 -7.47 6.08 -9.93
C LYS A 195 -7.64 7.32 -9.07
N PHE A 196 -6.85 8.37 -9.29
CA PHE A 196 -7.07 9.64 -8.60
C PHE A 196 -8.37 10.31 -9.03
N LYS A 197 -8.68 10.33 -10.33
CA LYS A 197 -9.95 10.85 -10.85
C LYS A 197 -11.15 10.10 -10.25
N GLU A 198 -11.09 8.78 -10.18
CA GLU A 198 -12.12 7.94 -9.54
C GLU A 198 -12.24 8.24 -8.04
N TYR A 199 -11.13 8.33 -7.32
CA TYR A 199 -11.12 8.62 -5.89
C TYR A 199 -11.71 10.01 -5.56
N PHE A 200 -11.37 11.02 -6.35
CA PHE A 200 -11.81 12.41 -6.15
C PHE A 200 -13.12 12.76 -6.86
N LEU A 201 -13.80 11.81 -7.51
CA LEU A 201 -15.01 12.08 -8.31
C LEU A 201 -16.10 12.83 -7.54
N ASN A 202 -16.29 12.50 -6.25
CA ASN A 202 -17.29 13.12 -5.38
C ASN A 202 -16.68 14.09 -4.35
N ALA A 203 -15.44 14.54 -4.60
CA ALA A 203 -14.76 15.44 -3.69
C ALA A 203 -15.39 16.84 -3.71
N LYS A 204 -15.37 17.49 -2.56
CA LYS A 204 -15.83 18.87 -2.39
C LYS A 204 -14.75 19.67 -1.68
N VAL A 205 -14.72 20.96 -1.98
CA VAL A 205 -13.89 21.91 -1.25
C VAL A 205 -14.46 22.07 0.15
N GLN A 206 -13.61 21.86 1.15
CA GLN A 206 -13.97 21.85 2.56
C GLN A 206 -12.87 22.54 3.35
N ASP A 207 -13.26 23.29 4.37
CA ASP A 207 -12.33 23.87 5.34
C ASP A 207 -12.25 22.95 6.56
N ILE A 208 -11.03 22.63 6.98
CA ILE A 208 -10.77 21.90 8.22
C ILE A 208 -10.03 22.81 9.21
N THR A 209 -10.38 22.65 10.48
CA THR A 209 -9.59 23.23 11.57
C THR A 209 -8.37 22.36 11.85
N LEU A 210 -7.23 23.01 12.06
CA LEU A 210 -5.96 22.39 12.40
C LEU A 210 -5.65 22.54 13.89
N ALA A 211 -6.54 23.14 14.68
CA ALA A 211 -6.35 23.29 16.11
C ALA A 211 -6.20 21.91 16.78
N GLY A 212 -5.05 21.66 17.43
CA GLY A 212 -4.73 20.37 18.04
C GLY A 212 -4.35 19.25 17.06
N CYS A 213 -4.28 19.53 15.76
CA CYS A 213 -3.94 18.58 14.71
C CYS A 213 -2.47 18.72 14.32
N GLY A 214 -1.70 17.63 14.42
CA GLY A 214 -0.30 17.63 13.99
C GLY A 214 -0.17 17.60 12.47
N ILE A 215 0.66 18.47 11.88
CA ILE A 215 0.97 18.45 10.45
C ILE A 215 2.41 17.96 10.25
N PHE A 216 2.60 16.96 9.40
CA PHE A 216 3.92 16.35 9.20
C PHE A 216 4.07 15.80 7.77
N GLY A 217 5.27 15.31 7.43
CA GLY A 217 5.59 14.71 6.14
C GLY A 217 6.46 15.63 5.28
N ASP A 218 6.19 15.68 3.98
CA ASP A 218 6.89 16.52 3.01
C ASP A 218 6.38 17.97 3.06
N LEU A 219 6.71 18.68 4.13
CA LEU A 219 6.28 20.06 4.32
C LEU A 219 7.06 20.99 3.37
N PRO A 220 6.40 21.99 2.75
CA PRO A 220 7.14 23.04 2.05
C PRO A 220 8.08 23.78 3.00
N GLU A 221 9.32 24.00 2.59
CA GLU A 221 10.33 24.74 3.38
C GLU A 221 9.97 26.22 3.56
N THR A 222 9.06 26.73 2.73
CA THR A 222 8.71 28.14 2.67
C THR A 222 7.21 28.34 2.79
N LEU A 223 6.80 29.38 3.51
CA LEU A 223 5.40 29.83 3.58
C LEU A 223 4.99 30.67 2.36
N PHE A 224 5.70 30.57 1.23
CA PHE A 224 5.36 31.34 0.05
C PHE A 224 3.91 31.04 -0.39
N PRO A 225 3.15 32.07 -0.81
CA PRO A 225 1.83 31.87 -1.37
C PRO A 225 1.86 30.80 -2.47
N GLY A 226 1.01 29.77 -2.34
CA GLY A 226 0.91 28.66 -3.29
C GLY A 226 1.87 27.49 -3.05
N ALA A 227 2.78 27.53 -2.07
CA ALA A 227 3.69 26.40 -1.78
C ALA A 227 2.96 25.11 -1.36
N TRP A 228 1.75 25.26 -0.84
CA TRP A 228 0.85 24.19 -0.42
C TRP A 228 -0.14 23.78 -1.52
N GLU A 229 -0.39 24.65 -2.48
CA GLU A 229 -1.44 24.48 -3.49
C GLU A 229 -1.18 23.24 -4.37
N GLY A 230 -2.24 22.43 -4.53
CA GLY A 230 -2.21 21.20 -5.29
C GLY A 230 -1.50 20.05 -4.59
N ARG A 231 -0.94 20.21 -3.39
CA ARG A 231 -0.26 19.10 -2.70
C ARG A 231 -1.28 18.05 -2.24
N LEU A 232 -0.95 16.79 -2.48
CA LEU A 232 -1.69 15.66 -1.94
C LEU A 232 -1.37 15.49 -0.45
N CYS A 233 -2.41 15.39 0.36
CA CYS A 233 -2.31 15.12 1.79
C CYS A 233 -3.28 14.01 2.21
N ALA A 234 -3.08 13.49 3.41
CA ALA A 234 -4.02 12.59 4.07
C ALA A 234 -4.47 13.18 5.41
N LEU A 235 -5.78 13.13 5.64
CA LEU A 235 -6.39 13.30 6.95
C LEU A 235 -6.35 11.96 7.66
N CYS A 236 -5.77 11.95 8.85
CA CYS A 236 -5.45 10.73 9.57
C CYS A 236 -6.14 10.72 10.93
N ASP A 237 -6.58 9.54 11.38
CA ASP A 237 -7.00 9.33 12.76
C ASP A 237 -5.82 9.16 13.73
N THR A 238 -6.12 8.86 14.99
CA THR A 238 -5.12 8.71 16.07
C THR A 238 -4.13 7.58 15.84
N ASP A 239 -4.51 6.55 15.07
CA ASP A 239 -3.64 5.44 14.68
C ASP A 239 -2.94 5.69 13.34
N PHE A 240 -3.13 6.89 12.78
CA PHE A 240 -2.65 7.33 11.49
C PHE A 240 -3.17 6.47 10.33
N PHE A 241 -4.40 5.94 10.45
CA PHE A 241 -5.15 5.46 9.30
C PHE A 241 -5.79 6.63 8.56
N VAL A 242 -5.84 6.51 7.23
CA VAL A 242 -6.40 7.55 6.37
C VAL A 242 -7.92 7.56 6.50
N LEU A 243 -8.45 8.71 6.91
CA LEU A 243 -9.87 9.04 6.86
C LEU A 243 -10.27 9.49 5.45
N ALA A 244 -9.45 10.37 4.86
CA ALA A 244 -9.54 10.78 3.47
C ALA A 244 -8.20 11.31 2.96
N LEU A 245 -7.95 11.16 1.66
CA LEU A 245 -6.95 11.98 0.98
C LEU A 245 -7.60 13.28 0.52
N GLY A 246 -6.80 14.32 0.42
CA GLY A 246 -7.23 15.57 -0.18
C GLY A 246 -6.11 16.32 -0.89
N VAL A 247 -6.53 17.27 -1.72
CA VAL A 247 -5.65 18.18 -2.44
C VAL A 247 -5.76 19.54 -1.77
N VAL A 248 -4.66 20.06 -1.24
CA VAL A 248 -4.63 21.33 -0.53
C VAL A 248 -4.84 22.47 -1.53
N GLU A 249 -5.82 23.35 -1.29
CA GLU A 249 -5.98 24.59 -2.03
C GLU A 249 -5.17 25.69 -1.36
N THR A 250 -5.43 25.92 -0.07
CA THR A 250 -4.76 26.95 0.72
C THR A 250 -4.59 26.51 2.17
N LEU A 251 -3.58 27.07 2.82
CA LEU A 251 -3.36 26.98 4.26
C LEU A 251 -3.39 28.40 4.80
N ASP A 252 -4.21 28.64 5.82
CA ASP A 252 -4.24 29.88 6.59
C ASP A 252 -3.62 29.61 7.97
N PRO A 253 -2.33 29.96 8.16
CA PRO A 253 -1.64 29.72 9.43
C PRO A 253 -2.19 30.58 10.58
N GLU A 254 -2.73 31.78 10.29
CA GLU A 254 -3.24 32.70 11.31
C GLU A 254 -4.55 32.17 11.91
N ARG A 255 -5.42 31.60 11.06
CA ARG A 255 -6.67 30.98 11.50
C ARG A 255 -6.51 29.51 11.91
N GLY A 256 -5.36 28.91 11.59
CA GLY A 256 -5.15 27.47 11.77
C GLY A 256 -6.16 26.65 10.96
N CYS A 257 -6.46 27.08 9.74
CA CYS A 257 -7.43 26.44 8.86
C CYS A 257 -6.75 26.00 7.56
N MET A 258 -7.12 24.82 7.07
CA MET A 258 -6.69 24.33 5.77
C MET A 258 -7.92 24.13 4.89
N ARG A 259 -7.86 24.69 3.68
CA ARG A 259 -8.87 24.49 2.65
C ARG A 259 -8.39 23.44 1.67
N MET A 260 -9.21 22.44 1.41
CA MET A 260 -8.81 21.30 0.57
C MET A 260 -9.99 20.69 -0.18
N LEU A 261 -9.69 20.12 -1.35
CA LEU A 261 -10.59 19.25 -2.09
C LEU A 261 -10.45 17.82 -1.55
N ALA A 262 -11.52 17.26 -0.98
CA ALA A 262 -11.51 15.89 -0.47
C ALA A 262 -12.90 15.24 -0.59
N PRO A 263 -12.98 13.89 -0.70
CA PRO A 263 -14.23 13.16 -0.51
C PRO A 263 -14.82 13.38 0.89
N PRO A 264 -16.07 12.94 1.17
CA PRO A 264 -16.63 13.02 2.51
C PRO A 264 -15.78 12.25 3.55
N PHE A 265 -15.58 12.85 4.71
CA PHE A 265 -14.89 12.26 5.86
C PHE A 265 -15.51 12.72 7.18
N ASP A 266 -15.20 12.02 8.27
CA ASP A 266 -15.58 12.42 9.62
C ASP A 266 -14.52 13.36 10.22
N ALA A 267 -14.82 14.65 10.25
CA ALA A 267 -13.90 15.68 10.75
C ALA A 267 -13.58 15.51 12.24
N GLY A 268 -14.48 14.92 13.03
CA GLY A 268 -14.28 14.72 14.47
C GLY A 268 -13.21 13.68 14.82
N ARG A 269 -12.79 12.88 13.84
CA ARG A 269 -11.76 11.84 14.00
C ARG A 269 -10.37 12.29 13.57
N ILE A 270 -10.22 13.48 13.00
CA ILE A 270 -8.94 13.97 12.50
C ILE A 270 -8.00 14.22 13.68
N ALA A 271 -6.86 13.52 13.69
CA ALA A 271 -5.79 13.71 14.67
C ALA A 271 -4.51 14.28 14.04
N ALA A 272 -4.28 14.03 12.75
CA ALA A 272 -3.10 14.53 12.04
C ALA A 272 -3.37 14.76 10.55
N VAL A 273 -2.58 15.65 9.94
CA VAL A 273 -2.49 15.82 8.49
C VAL A 273 -1.09 15.42 8.02
N HIS A 274 -1.04 14.42 7.15
CA HIS A 274 0.20 13.95 6.52
C HIS A 274 0.33 14.54 5.11
N ILE A 275 1.31 15.41 4.88
CA ILE A 275 1.60 16.02 3.57
C ILE A 275 2.51 15.13 2.74
N GLY A 276 2.12 14.89 1.50
CA GLY A 276 2.90 14.12 0.53
C GLY A 276 3.74 14.97 -0.39
N SER A 277 4.65 14.31 -1.11
CA SER A 277 5.55 14.92 -2.10
C SER A 277 4.91 15.03 -3.49
N LEU A 278 3.62 14.69 -3.63
CA LEU A 278 2.90 14.71 -4.90
C LEU A 278 2.07 15.97 -5.00
N SER A 279 2.04 16.55 -6.20
CA SER A 279 1.12 17.63 -6.52
C SER A 279 0.16 17.16 -7.61
N LEU A 280 -1.13 17.24 -7.33
CA LEU A 280 -2.23 17.02 -8.25
C LEU A 280 -2.80 18.39 -8.61
N ARG A 281 -2.09 19.14 -9.45
CA ARG A 281 -2.68 20.35 -10.04
C ARG A 281 -3.75 19.89 -11.03
N GLU A 282 -4.95 20.41 -10.91
CA GLU A 282 -5.92 20.31 -12.00
C GLU A 282 -5.22 20.83 -13.26
N GLN A 283 -5.16 19.99 -14.30
CA GLN A 283 -5.12 20.56 -15.64
C GLN A 283 -6.42 21.34 -15.75
N LYS A 284 -6.36 22.67 -15.55
CA LYS A 284 -7.45 23.56 -15.90
C LYS A 284 -7.90 23.14 -17.30
N CYS A 285 -9.08 22.53 -17.42
CA CYS A 285 -9.72 22.39 -18.71
C CYS A 285 -9.82 23.83 -19.24
N PRO A 286 -9.20 24.17 -20.38
CA PRO A 286 -9.46 25.47 -20.97
C PRO A 286 -10.96 25.57 -21.28
N PRO A 287 -11.55 26.77 -21.17
CA PRO A 287 -12.98 27.00 -21.40
C PRO A 287 -13.43 26.59 -22.80
#